data_AF-A0A087SMZ5-F1
#
_entry.id   AF-A0A087SMZ5-F1
#
_cell.length_a   1.000
_cell.length_b   1.000
_cell.length_c   1.000
_cell.angle_alpha   90.00
_cell.angle_beta   90.00
_cell.angle_gamma   90.00
#
_symmetry.space_group_name_H-M   'P 1'
#
loop_
_entity.id
_entity.type
_entity.pdbx_description
1 polymer ?
#
loop_
_entity_poly.entity_id
_entity_poly.type
_entity_poly.pdbx_seq_one_letter_code
_entity_poly.pdbx_strand_id
1 'polypeptide(L)'
;MVSAWWMVAHYLLPLPLILFALLALPGPKRGILLFCTRVFDLPLIGIFRLLHVAFFLTGIAFFGAFRQLRALRDQQQLGIYGSPNQEIALLSKKWRTERNLWIAAFAFAAWAGLAAFYRETQRRVALEDELHGTAPYPSTGRGGAGTSGAARQPGKDAATKGGAGLTAIPLPKIVSTESGDLGVVEPSRDLAKQLEVQFEDERKELEEGEQRRRQTDALEAEAEAGEGEGGAAGKQPLEKKDD
;
A
#
# COMPACT_ATOMS: atom_id res chain seq x y z
N MET A 1 -1.39 14.83 28.21
CA MET A 1 -2.00 14.08 27.08
C MET A 1 -0.97 13.96 25.97
N VAL A 2 -0.65 12.75 25.53
CA VAL A 2 0.27 12.55 24.40
C VAL A 2 -0.44 13.00 23.13
N SER A 3 0.05 14.07 22.50
CA SER A 3 -0.47 14.50 21.20
C SER A 3 -0.11 13.46 20.14
N ALA A 4 -1.02 13.18 19.20
CA ALA A 4 -0.73 12.30 18.05
C ALA A 4 0.56 12.73 17.31
N TRP A 5 0.82 14.04 17.25
CA TRP A 5 2.03 14.61 16.65
C TRP A 5 3.32 14.20 17.36
N TRP A 6 3.27 14.03 18.68
CA TRP A 6 4.42 13.56 19.44
C TRP A 6 4.77 12.12 19.06
N MET A 7 3.76 11.26 18.90
CA MET A 7 3.94 9.87 18.48
C MET A 7 4.52 9.78 17.06
N VAL A 8 3.99 10.57 16.12
CA VAL A 8 4.50 10.59 14.74
C VAL A 8 5.96 11.05 14.70
N ALA A 9 6.28 12.14 15.40
CA ALA A 9 7.62 12.72 15.39
C ALA A 9 8.67 11.84 16.09
N HIS A 10 8.33 11.20 17.22
CA HIS A 10 9.30 10.47 18.03
C HIS A 10 9.39 8.98 17.71
N TYR A 11 8.35 8.36 17.15
CA TYR A 11 8.36 6.92 16.85
C TYR A 11 8.28 6.63 15.35
N LEU A 12 7.33 7.23 14.64
CA LEU A 12 7.12 6.88 13.22
C LEU A 12 8.18 7.47 12.28
N LEU A 13 8.76 8.62 12.61
CA LEU A 13 9.75 9.30 11.76
C LEU A 13 11.19 8.78 11.92
N PRO A 14 11.74 8.53 13.12
CA PRO A 14 13.11 8.04 13.23
C PRO A 14 13.28 6.60 12.76
N LEU A 15 12.25 5.75 12.90
CA LEU A 15 12.32 4.34 12.51
C LEU A 15 12.69 4.14 11.02
N PRO A 16 11.99 4.76 10.04
CA PRO A 16 12.35 4.60 8.64
C PRO A 16 13.71 5.23 8.30
N LEU A 17 14.12 6.29 9.00
CA LEU A 17 15.43 6.92 8.79
C LEU A 17 16.57 6.01 9.26
N ILE A 18 16.42 5.37 10.43
CA ILE A 18 17.40 4.41 10.95
C ILE A 18 17.50 3.21 10.02
N LEU A 19 16.36 2.66 9.57
CA LEU A 19 16.35 1.57 8.59
C LEU A 19 17.00 2.00 7.28
N PHE A 20 16.66 3.18 6.76
CA PHE A 20 17.27 3.70 5.54
C PHE A 20 18.79 3.84 5.68
N ALA A 21 19.27 4.42 6.78
CA ALA A 21 20.69 4.54 7.08
C ALA A 21 21.37 3.17 7.18
N LEU A 22 20.72 2.18 7.82
CA LEU A 22 21.22 0.81 7.90
C LEU A 22 21.35 0.17 6.50
N LEU A 23 20.35 0.31 5.63
CA LEU A 23 20.44 -0.21 4.25
C LEU A 23 21.47 0.54 3.39
N ALA A 24 21.71 1.83 3.67
CA ALA A 24 22.66 2.64 2.90
C ALA A 24 24.13 2.35 3.22
N LEU A 25 24.42 1.69 4.36
CA LEU A 25 25.79 1.35 4.73
C LEU A 25 26.36 0.28 3.78
N PRO A 26 27.62 0.44 3.32
CA PRO A 26 28.34 -0.58 2.54
C PRO A 26 28.81 -1.71 3.48
N GLY A 27 27.86 -2.48 4.01
CA GLY A 27 28.10 -3.63 4.89
C GLY A 27 27.67 -4.95 4.26
N PRO A 28 27.68 -6.06 5.02
CA PRO A 28 27.16 -7.35 4.57
C PRO A 28 25.64 -7.23 4.33
N LYS A 29 25.27 -6.93 3.08
CA LYS A 29 23.90 -6.60 2.66
C LYS A 29 22.90 -7.68 3.06
N ARG A 30 23.29 -8.96 3.01
CA ARG A 30 22.42 -10.11 3.34
C ARG A 30 21.88 -10.06 4.78
N GLY A 31 22.75 -9.77 5.75
CA GLY A 31 22.34 -9.69 7.16
C GLY A 31 21.41 -8.51 7.44
N ILE A 32 21.74 -7.35 6.87
CA ILE A 32 20.95 -6.12 7.00
C ILE A 32 19.58 -6.30 6.32
N LEU A 33 19.54 -6.93 5.14
CA LEU A 33 18.30 -7.25 4.46
C LEU A 33 17.44 -8.22 5.26
N LEU A 34 18.01 -9.28 5.83
CA LEU A 34 17.28 -10.20 6.71
C LEU A 34 16.72 -9.50 7.94
N PHE A 35 17.47 -8.56 8.52
CA PHE A 35 16.95 -7.76 9.62
C PHE A 35 15.77 -6.88 9.16
N CYS A 36 15.92 -6.21 8.01
CA CYS A 36 14.88 -5.33 7.47
C CYS A 36 13.64 -6.10 7.03
N THR A 37 13.78 -7.29 6.43
CA THR A 37 12.66 -8.16 6.09
C THR A 37 11.88 -8.53 7.34
N ARG A 38 12.58 -8.91 8.43
CA ARG A 38 11.94 -9.24 9.71
C ARG A 38 11.22 -8.05 10.35
N VAL A 39 11.79 -6.85 10.26
CA VAL A 39 11.14 -5.63 10.76
C VAL A 39 9.91 -5.27 9.93
N PHE A 40 9.99 -5.32 8.60
CA PHE A 40 8.86 -5.00 7.73
C PHE A 40 7.75 -6.04 7.79
N ASP A 41 8.09 -7.32 7.87
CA ASP A 41 7.14 -8.43 7.90
C ASP A 41 6.63 -8.75 9.31
N LEU A 42 6.94 -7.92 10.31
CA LEU A 42 6.44 -8.10 11.67
C LEU A 42 4.90 -7.96 11.66
N PRO A 43 4.15 -9.04 11.96
CA PRO A 43 2.70 -9.00 11.94
C PRO A 43 2.21 -8.33 13.21
N LEU A 44 1.68 -7.11 13.09
CA LEU A 44 1.17 -6.35 14.22
C LEU A 44 -0.28 -6.76 14.56
N ILE A 45 -1.14 -6.82 13.54
CA ILE A 45 -2.57 -7.13 13.69
C ILE A 45 -3.00 -7.94 12.46
N GLY A 46 -3.04 -9.27 12.58
CA GLY A 46 -3.48 -10.17 11.51
C GLY A 46 -2.61 -10.11 10.26
N ILE A 47 -3.22 -9.80 9.11
CA ILE A 47 -2.59 -9.78 7.77
C ILE A 47 -1.75 -8.50 7.56
N PHE A 48 -1.94 -7.48 8.39
CA PHE A 48 -1.28 -6.20 8.22
C PHE A 48 0.15 -6.21 8.74
N ARG A 49 1.10 -6.09 7.81
CA ARG A 49 2.52 -5.90 8.10
C ARG A 49 2.79 -4.49 8.63
N LEU A 50 3.84 -4.34 9.44
CA LEU A 50 4.28 -3.05 10.00
C LEU A 50 4.34 -1.94 8.95
N LEU A 51 4.90 -2.24 7.77
CA LEU A 51 5.00 -1.28 6.67
C LEU A 51 3.64 -0.68 6.29
N HIS A 52 2.61 -1.51 6.13
CA HIS A 52 1.26 -1.06 5.75
C HIS A 52 0.63 -0.20 6.84
N VAL A 53 0.78 -0.63 8.10
CA VAL A 53 0.25 0.12 9.25
C VAL A 53 0.92 1.49 9.36
N ALA A 54 2.25 1.54 9.23
CA ALA A 54 3.00 2.79 9.28
C ALA A 54 2.64 3.73 8.12
N PHE A 55 2.50 3.20 6.90
CA PHE A 55 2.03 3.96 5.74
C PHE A 55 0.63 4.51 5.92
N PHE A 56 -0.29 3.68 6.41
CA PHE A 56 -1.68 4.07 6.64
C PHE A 56 -1.77 5.17 7.70
N LEU A 57 -1.06 5.01 8.82
CA LEU A 57 -1.02 6.01 9.89
C LEU A 57 -0.38 7.33 9.45
N THR A 58 0.75 7.29 8.75
CA THR A 58 1.38 8.50 8.21
C THR A 58 0.54 9.16 7.13
N GLY A 59 -0.13 8.38 6.28
CA GLY A 59 -1.07 8.86 5.29
C GLY A 59 -2.26 9.60 5.92
N ILE A 60 -2.92 8.99 6.91
CA ILE A 60 -4.01 9.64 7.65
C ILE A 60 -3.53 10.94 8.32
N ALA A 61 -2.35 10.91 8.96
CA ALA A 61 -1.79 12.10 9.58
C ALA A 61 -1.52 13.22 8.56
N PHE A 62 -0.99 12.88 7.38
CA PHE A 62 -0.73 13.81 6.29
C PHE A 62 -2.02 14.41 5.73
N PHE A 63 -3.00 13.59 5.36
CA PHE A 63 -4.30 14.07 4.87
C PHE A 63 -5.05 14.86 5.94
N GLY A 64 -4.95 14.47 7.20
CA GLY A 64 -5.51 15.19 8.34
C GLY A 64 -4.94 16.59 8.48
N ALA A 65 -3.60 16.73 8.46
CA ALA A 65 -2.94 18.04 8.49
C ALA A 65 -3.25 18.88 7.25
N PHE A 66 -3.31 18.26 6.07
CA PHE A 66 -3.63 18.94 4.83
C PHE A 66 -5.06 19.51 4.85
N ARG A 67 -6.03 18.73 5.33
CA ARG A 67 -7.41 19.20 5.53
C ARG A 67 -7.48 20.35 6.53
N GLN A 68 -6.75 20.26 7.65
CA GLN A 68 -6.67 21.35 8.63
C GLN A 68 -6.06 22.62 8.03
N LEU A 69 -5.02 22.50 7.20
CA LEU A 69 -4.40 23.65 6.55
C LEU A 69 -5.36 24.30 5.54
N ARG A 70 -6.11 23.51 4.76
CA ARG A 70 -7.16 24.03 3.86
C ARG A 70 -8.24 24.78 4.64
N ALA A 71 -8.79 24.17 5.69
CA ALA A 71 -9.82 24.81 6.52
C ALA A 71 -9.34 26.15 7.13
N LEU A 72 -8.08 26.21 7.58
CA LEU A 72 -7.48 27.47 8.06
C LEU A 72 -7.33 28.49 6.94
N ARG A 73 -6.94 28.07 5.74
CA ARG A 73 -6.82 28.96 4.57
C ARG A 73 -8.16 29.55 4.17
N ASP A 74 -9.22 28.74 4.18
CA ASP A 74 -10.58 29.18 3.85
C ASP A 74 -11.08 30.20 4.91
N GLN A 75 -10.79 29.96 6.19
CA GLN A 75 -11.06 30.94 7.26
C GLN A 75 -10.31 32.26 7.07
N GLN A 76 -9.07 32.21 6.56
CA GLN A 76 -8.27 33.41 6.29
C GLN A 76 -8.84 34.23 5.12
N GLN A 77 -9.41 33.58 4.11
CA GLN A 77 -9.97 34.26 2.92
C GLN A 77 -11.23 35.06 3.23
N LEU A 78 -12.00 34.66 4.25
CA LEU A 78 -13.20 35.40 4.66
C LEU A 78 -12.85 36.78 5.24
N GLY A 79 -11.59 37.03 5.63
CA GLY A 79 -11.10 38.37 5.98
C GLY A 79 -11.72 38.99 7.24
N ILE A 80 -12.56 38.26 7.98
CA ILE A 80 -13.23 38.74 9.19
C ILE A 80 -12.27 38.59 10.38
N TYR A 81 -11.26 39.44 10.47
CA TYR A 81 -10.47 39.60 11.68
C TYR A 81 -11.04 40.76 12.49
N GLY A 82 -11.72 40.47 13.61
CA GLY A 82 -12.33 41.50 14.45
C GLY A 82 -11.31 42.26 15.31
N SER A 83 -10.09 41.74 15.48
CA SER A 83 -9.01 42.42 16.22
C SER A 83 -7.61 41.92 15.82
N PRO A 84 -6.55 42.74 15.98
CA PRO A 84 -5.16 42.33 15.74
C PRO A 84 -4.71 41.11 16.57
N ASN A 85 -5.24 40.96 17.78
CA ASN A 85 -4.95 39.80 18.63
C ASN A 85 -5.45 38.48 18.02
N GLN A 86 -6.58 38.51 17.31
CA GLN A 86 -7.10 37.34 16.61
C GLN A 86 -6.22 36.98 15.41
N GLU A 87 -5.67 37.96 14.71
CA GLU A 87 -4.76 37.74 13.60
C GLU A 87 -3.48 37.01 14.05
N ILE A 88 -2.85 37.49 15.13
CA ILE A 88 -1.66 36.84 15.71
C ILE A 88 -1.99 35.40 16.16
N ALA A 89 -3.16 35.20 16.78
CA ALA A 89 -3.60 33.87 17.18
C ALA A 89 -3.75 32.94 15.97
N LEU A 90 -4.32 33.42 14.85
CA LEU A 90 -4.48 32.64 13.62
C LEU A 90 -3.16 32.36 12.90
N LEU A 91 -2.26 33.34 12.83
CA LEU A 91 -0.91 33.14 12.30
C LEU A 91 -0.16 32.07 13.10
N SER A 92 -0.28 32.10 14.43
CA SER A 92 0.34 31.07 15.27
C SER A 92 -0.27 29.68 15.05
N LYS A 93 -1.59 29.58 14.79
CA LYS A 93 -2.26 28.32 14.47
C LYS A 93 -1.80 27.81 13.10
N LYS A 94 -1.75 28.67 12.10
CA LYS A 94 -1.26 28.37 10.76
C LYS A 94 0.14 27.78 10.80
N TRP A 95 1.07 28.44 11.49
CA TRP A 95 2.46 27.97 11.61
C TRP A 95 2.56 26.57 12.22
N ARG A 96 1.79 26.29 13.28
CA ARG A 96 1.76 24.95 13.91
C ARG A 96 1.20 23.90 12.96
N THR A 97 0.11 24.19 12.27
CA THR A 97 -0.51 23.26 11.31
C THR A 97 0.39 23.00 10.12
N GLU A 98 1.04 24.03 9.59
CA GLU A 98 2.00 23.91 8.49
C GLU A 98 3.21 23.06 8.89
N ARG A 99 3.80 23.32 10.06
CA ARG A 99 4.88 22.47 10.60
C ARG A 99 4.45 21.01 10.73
N ASN A 100 3.25 20.77 11.25
CA ASN A 100 2.72 19.42 11.40
C ASN A 100 2.50 18.73 10.04
N LEU A 101 2.05 19.48 9.03
CA LEU A 101 1.95 18.99 7.65
C LEU A 101 3.32 18.57 7.11
N TRP A 102 4.34 19.40 7.28
CA TRP A 102 5.70 19.07 6.83
C TRP A 102 6.27 17.84 7.53
N ILE A 103 6.05 17.69 8.84
CA ILE A 103 6.45 16.49 9.59
C ILE A 103 5.75 15.25 9.04
N ALA A 104 4.44 15.31 8.81
CA ALA A 104 3.68 14.18 8.25
C ALA A 104 4.11 13.86 6.82
N ALA A 105 4.31 14.88 5.98
CA ALA A 105 4.78 14.73 4.62
C ALA A 105 6.15 14.05 4.56
N PHE A 106 7.08 14.49 5.41
CA PHE A 106 8.42 13.91 5.50
C PHE A 106 8.37 12.47 6.02
N ALA A 107 7.57 12.18 7.05
CA ALA A 107 7.39 10.82 7.55
C ALA A 107 6.82 9.90 6.46
N PHE A 108 5.75 10.32 5.78
CA PHE A 108 5.14 9.56 4.69
C PHE A 108 6.13 9.32 3.54
N ALA A 109 6.84 10.37 3.11
CA ALA A 109 7.85 10.26 2.07
C ALA A 109 9.04 9.36 2.47
N ALA A 110 9.46 9.39 3.74
CA ALA A 110 10.51 8.52 4.25
C ALA A 110 10.09 7.04 4.21
N TRP A 111 8.86 6.71 4.62
CA TRP A 111 8.31 5.35 4.50
C TRP A 111 8.19 4.92 3.04
N ALA A 112 7.79 5.82 2.14
CA ALA A 112 7.72 5.53 0.71
C ALA A 112 9.08 5.31 0.06
N GLY A 113 10.04 6.18 0.35
CA GLY A 113 11.43 6.03 -0.09
C GLY A 113 12.03 4.74 0.42
N LEU A 114 11.80 4.41 1.69
CA LEU A 114 12.29 3.17 2.29
C LEU A 114 11.69 1.92 1.63
N ALA A 115 10.39 1.91 1.34
CA ALA A 115 9.75 0.80 0.64
C ALA A 115 10.32 0.61 -0.78
N ALA A 116 10.50 1.72 -1.51
CA ALA A 116 11.11 1.68 -2.85
C ALA A 116 12.57 1.20 -2.79
N PHE A 117 13.35 1.72 -1.86
CA PHE A 117 14.76 1.37 -1.68
C PHE A 117 14.95 -0.08 -1.24
N TYR A 118 14.09 -0.59 -0.36
CA TYR A 118 14.08 -1.99 0.04
C TYR A 118 13.81 -2.92 -1.14
N ARG A 119 12.80 -2.62 -1.97
CA ARG A 119 12.52 -3.40 -3.20
C ARG A 119 13.70 -3.42 -4.16
N GLU A 120 14.34 -2.27 -4.34
CA GLU A 120 15.52 -2.16 -5.20
C GLU A 120 16.71 -2.96 -4.63
N THR A 121 16.91 -2.91 -3.32
CA THR A 121 18.00 -3.66 -2.67
C THR A 121 17.77 -5.17 -2.77
N GLN A 122 16.53 -5.64 -2.61
CA GLN A 122 16.18 -7.04 -2.82
C GLN A 122 16.47 -7.49 -4.27
N ARG A 123 16.10 -6.68 -5.26
CA ARG A 123 16.38 -6.96 -6.68
C ARG A 123 17.88 -7.08 -6.95
N ARG A 124 18.67 -6.16 -6.39
CA ARG A 124 20.14 -6.18 -6.56
C ARG A 124 20.76 -7.44 -5.98
N VAL A 125 20.34 -7.86 -4.79
CA VAL A 125 20.87 -9.10 -4.18
C VAL A 125 20.47 -10.34 -4.97
N ALA A 126 19.22 -10.40 -5.48
CA ALA A 126 18.80 -11.51 -6.34
C ALA A 126 19.65 -11.61 -7.62
N LEU A 127 19.97 -10.47 -8.25
CA LEU A 127 20.84 -10.41 -9.43
C LEU A 127 22.30 -10.75 -9.10
N GLU A 128 22.82 -10.31 -7.95
CA GLU A 128 24.15 -10.70 -7.46
C GLU A 128 24.22 -12.22 -7.24
N ASP A 129 23.18 -12.84 -6.68
CA ASP A 129 23.10 -14.29 -6.44
C ASP A 129 23.04 -15.08 -7.77
N GLU A 130 22.28 -14.61 -8.76
CA GLU A 130 22.21 -15.22 -10.10
C GLU A 130 23.56 -15.15 -10.83
N LEU A 131 24.25 -14.00 -10.73
CA LEU A 131 25.58 -13.82 -11.32
C LEU A 131 26.63 -14.74 -10.67
N HIS A 132 26.58 -14.90 -9.35
CA HIS A 132 27.46 -15.81 -8.64
C HIS A 132 27.13 -17.30 -8.87
N GLY A 133 25.86 -17.64 -9.11
CA GLY A 133 25.44 -18.99 -9.46
C GLY A 133 25.80 -19.39 -10.90
N THR A 134 25.85 -18.42 -11.81
CA THR A 134 26.20 -18.64 -13.23
C THR A 134 27.68 -18.48 -13.54
N ALA A 135 28.45 -17.86 -12.64
CA ALA A 135 29.90 -17.85 -12.72
C ALA A 135 30.40 -19.31 -12.74
N PRO A 136 30.89 -19.83 -13.89
CA PRO A 136 31.50 -21.13 -13.92
C PRO A 136 32.74 -20.98 -13.05
N TYR A 137 32.75 -21.59 -11.87
CA TYR A 137 34.01 -21.83 -11.20
C TYR A 137 34.89 -22.52 -12.24
N PRO A 138 36.06 -21.96 -12.63
CA PRO A 138 37.06 -22.79 -13.25
C PRO A 138 37.33 -23.86 -12.20
N SER A 139 36.86 -25.07 -12.46
CA SER A 139 37.27 -26.27 -11.77
C SER A 139 38.76 -26.40 -12.04
N THR A 140 39.54 -25.63 -11.29
CA THR A 140 40.98 -25.79 -11.18
C THR A 140 41.14 -27.17 -10.61
N GLY A 141 41.46 -28.09 -11.52
CA GLY A 141 41.38 -29.51 -11.29
C GLY A 141 42.14 -29.89 -10.04
N ARG A 142 41.39 -30.29 -9.01
CA ARG A 142 41.92 -31.20 -8.00
C ARG A 142 41.10 -32.46 -8.09
N GLY A 143 41.61 -33.36 -8.94
CA GLY A 143 41.11 -34.71 -9.09
C GLY A 143 40.96 -35.36 -7.71
N GLY A 144 39.71 -35.64 -7.36
CA GLY A 144 39.33 -36.46 -6.24
C GLY A 144 38.27 -37.42 -6.73
N ALA A 145 38.71 -38.49 -7.40
CA ALA A 145 37.88 -39.65 -7.68
C ALA A 145 37.33 -40.17 -6.35
N GLY A 146 36.01 -40.11 -6.17
CA GLY A 146 35.36 -40.45 -4.91
C GLY A 146 33.89 -40.77 -5.10
N THR A 147 33.64 -41.91 -5.75
CA THR A 147 32.53 -42.85 -5.51
C THR A 147 31.10 -42.31 -5.33
N SER A 148 30.28 -42.67 -6.31
CA SER A 148 28.82 -42.75 -6.30
C SER A 148 28.23 -43.32 -5.01
N GLY A 149 27.42 -42.51 -4.33
CA GLY A 149 26.49 -42.93 -3.28
C GLY A 149 25.08 -42.44 -3.61
N ALA A 150 24.25 -43.33 -4.13
CA ALA A 150 22.83 -43.10 -4.35
C ALA A 150 22.11 -42.87 -3.00
N ALA A 151 21.46 -41.72 -2.82
CA ALA A 151 20.64 -41.42 -1.65
C ALA A 151 19.28 -40.81 -2.05
N ARG A 152 18.33 -41.72 -2.30
CA ARG A 152 16.95 -41.77 -1.78
C ARG A 152 16.29 -40.43 -1.39
N GLN A 153 15.35 -39.96 -2.20
CA GLN A 153 14.32 -38.99 -1.80
C GLN A 153 13.23 -39.65 -0.93
N PRO A 154 12.71 -38.96 0.10
CA PRO A 154 11.36 -39.16 0.57
C PRO A 154 10.50 -37.92 0.27
N GLY A 155 9.40 -38.12 -0.44
CA GLY A 155 8.35 -37.13 -0.57
C GLY A 155 7.60 -36.94 0.75
N LYS A 156 7.03 -35.74 0.95
CA LYS A 156 5.78 -35.61 1.70
C LYS A 156 5.09 -34.28 1.49
N ASP A 157 3.86 -34.43 1.02
CA ASP A 157 2.81 -33.45 0.93
C ASP A 157 2.50 -32.84 2.30
N ALA A 158 2.43 -31.50 2.36
CA ALA A 158 1.73 -30.81 3.43
C ALA A 158 1.16 -29.49 2.90
N ALA A 159 -0.09 -29.58 2.48
CA ALA A 159 -0.94 -28.46 2.17
C ALA A 159 -1.07 -27.51 3.38
N THR A 160 -0.82 -26.22 3.17
CA THR A 160 -1.26 -25.16 4.09
C THR A 160 -2.08 -24.16 3.30
N LYS A 161 -3.39 -24.40 3.24
CA LYS A 161 -4.40 -23.41 2.85
C LYS A 161 -4.48 -22.36 3.97
N GLY A 162 -4.20 -21.10 3.66
CA GLY A 162 -4.37 -20.00 4.60
C GLY A 162 -4.37 -18.63 3.93
N GLY A 163 -5.57 -18.08 3.74
CA GLY A 163 -5.83 -16.63 3.74
C GLY A 163 -5.35 -15.82 2.52
N ALA A 164 -6.10 -15.87 1.43
CA ALA A 164 -6.02 -14.88 0.36
C ALA A 164 -6.72 -13.58 0.81
N GLY A 165 -5.93 -12.61 1.28
CA GLY A 165 -6.38 -11.25 1.56
C GLY A 165 -5.60 -10.25 0.70
N LEU A 166 -6.29 -9.71 -0.32
CA LEU A 166 -6.09 -8.43 -1.02
C LEU A 166 -4.81 -7.63 -0.71
N THR A 167 -3.63 -8.14 -1.11
CA THR A 167 -2.43 -7.38 -1.57
C THR A 167 -1.38 -8.39 -2.09
N ALA A 168 -1.79 -9.37 -2.88
CA ALA A 168 -0.91 -10.42 -3.36
C ALA A 168 -0.24 -10.03 -4.70
N ILE A 169 0.71 -9.09 -4.65
CA ILE A 169 1.84 -9.24 -5.55
C ILE A 169 2.66 -10.37 -4.91
N PRO A 170 2.82 -11.55 -5.55
CA PRO A 170 3.57 -12.65 -4.99
C PRO A 170 5.03 -12.22 -4.84
N LEU A 171 5.39 -11.72 -3.66
CA LEU A 171 6.78 -11.54 -3.29
C LEU A 171 7.40 -12.95 -3.21
N PRO A 172 8.59 -13.16 -3.78
CA PRO A 172 9.26 -14.45 -3.71
C PRO A 172 9.35 -14.91 -2.25
N LYS A 173 8.78 -16.07 -1.98
CA LYS A 173 8.80 -16.66 -0.64
C LYS A 173 10.20 -17.23 -0.45
N ILE A 174 11.01 -16.56 0.36
CA ILE A 174 12.36 -17.03 0.68
C ILE A 174 12.19 -18.21 1.63
N VAL A 175 12.43 -19.43 1.14
CA VAL A 175 12.39 -20.65 1.94
C VAL A 175 13.82 -21.07 2.21
N SER A 176 14.16 -21.24 3.50
CA SER A 176 15.44 -21.86 3.86
C SER A 176 15.41 -23.31 3.43
N THR A 177 16.30 -23.69 2.52
CA THR A 177 16.50 -25.09 2.14
C THR A 177 17.21 -25.84 3.27
N GLU A 178 17.12 -27.18 3.29
CA GLU A 178 17.83 -28.02 4.28
C GLU A 178 19.36 -27.84 4.24
N SER A 179 19.92 -27.23 3.19
CA SER A 179 21.34 -26.85 3.09
C SER A 179 21.71 -25.57 3.84
N GLY A 180 20.73 -24.81 4.36
CA GLY A 180 20.95 -23.49 4.96
C GLY A 180 21.06 -22.34 3.94
N ASP A 181 20.89 -22.62 2.65
CA ASP A 181 20.82 -21.60 1.61
C ASP A 181 19.40 -20.99 1.51
N LEU A 182 19.34 -19.72 1.14
CA LEU A 182 18.09 -19.01 0.91
C LEU A 182 17.69 -19.22 -0.55
N GLY A 183 16.82 -20.18 -0.81
CA GLY A 183 16.24 -20.41 -2.12
C GLY A 183 15.13 -19.39 -2.41
N VAL A 184 15.27 -18.64 -3.50
CA VAL A 184 14.16 -17.88 -4.09
C VAL A 184 13.34 -18.87 -4.92
N VAL A 185 12.21 -19.31 -4.38
CA VAL A 185 11.24 -20.09 -5.18
C VAL A 185 10.53 -19.09 -6.08
N GLU A 186 10.93 -19.06 -7.36
CA GLU A 186 10.13 -18.36 -8.36
C GLU A 186 8.72 -18.96 -8.36
N PRO A 187 7.66 -18.13 -8.32
CA PRO A 187 6.31 -18.63 -8.47
C PRO A 187 6.25 -19.42 -9.79
N SER A 188 5.83 -20.69 -9.71
CA SER A 188 5.69 -21.54 -10.88
C SER A 188 5.00 -20.77 -12.01
N ARG A 189 5.50 -20.90 -13.24
CA ARG A 189 4.86 -20.33 -14.45
C ARG A 189 3.36 -20.65 -14.50
N ASP A 190 2.95 -21.77 -13.92
CA ASP A 190 1.54 -22.17 -13.86
C ASP A 190 0.72 -21.29 -12.91
N LEU A 191 1.32 -20.80 -11.82
CA LEU A 191 0.67 -19.90 -10.86
C LEU A 191 0.53 -18.49 -11.43
N ALA A 192 1.49 -18.03 -12.22
CA ALA A 192 1.37 -16.77 -12.96
C ALA A 192 0.23 -16.82 -13.97
N LYS A 193 0.10 -17.93 -14.72
CA LYS A 193 -1.02 -18.14 -15.65
C LYS A 193 -2.36 -18.23 -14.94
N GLN A 194 -2.44 -18.90 -13.79
CA GLN A 194 -3.68 -18.98 -13.00
C GLN A 194 -4.14 -17.60 -12.52
N LEU A 195 -3.21 -16.75 -12.07
CA LEU A 195 -3.54 -15.38 -11.65
C LEU A 195 -4.00 -14.53 -12.84
N GLU A 196 -3.39 -14.69 -14.01
CA GLU A 196 -3.78 -13.96 -15.23
C GLU A 196 -5.22 -14.31 -15.65
N VAL A 197 -5.58 -15.59 -15.63
CA VAL A 197 -6.97 -16.05 -15.87
C VAL A 197 -7.94 -15.49 -14.82
N GLN A 198 -7.54 -15.49 -13.55
CA GLN A 198 -8.39 -14.96 -12.47
C GLN A 198 -8.65 -13.45 -12.63
N PHE A 199 -7.65 -12.68 -13.05
CA PHE A 199 -7.82 -11.25 -13.30
C PHE A 199 -8.66 -10.95 -14.55
N GLU A 200 -8.62 -11.81 -15.58
CA GLU A 200 -9.50 -11.67 -16.73
C GLU A 200 -10.97 -11.93 -16.37
N ASP A 201 -11.25 -12.92 -15.53
CA ASP A 201 -12.61 -13.21 -15.06
C ASP A 201 -13.16 -12.06 -14.18
N GLU A 202 -12.38 -11.53 -13.25
CA GLU A 202 -12.80 -10.37 -12.44
C GLU A 202 -13.07 -9.12 -13.30
N ARG A 203 -12.28 -8.91 -14.38
CA ARG A 203 -12.53 -7.82 -15.32
C ARG A 203 -13.83 -7.98 -16.09
N LYS A 204 -14.13 -9.19 -16.56
CA LYS A 204 -15.41 -9.47 -17.24
C LYS A 204 -16.59 -9.25 -16.31
N GLU A 205 -16.49 -9.68 -15.05
CA GLU A 205 -17.57 -9.49 -14.07
C GLU A 205 -17.82 -8.00 -13.77
N LEU A 206 -16.76 -7.19 -13.70
CA LEU A 206 -16.89 -5.73 -13.55
C LEU A 206 -17.52 -5.06 -14.78
N GLU A 207 -17.13 -5.47 -15.99
CA GLU A 207 -17.71 -4.95 -17.24
C GLU A 207 -19.20 -5.33 -17.37
N GLU A 208 -19.57 -6.57 -17.03
CA GLU A 208 -20.97 -7.00 -16.98
C GLU A 208 -21.77 -6.23 -15.92
N GLY A 209 -21.17 -5.97 -14.75
CA GLY A 209 -21.77 -5.16 -13.70
C GLY A 209 -22.05 -3.72 -14.13
N GLU A 210 -21.11 -3.07 -14.82
CA GLU A 210 -21.32 -1.74 -15.39
C GLU A 210 -22.40 -1.72 -16.47
N GLN A 211 -22.43 -2.72 -17.36
CA GLN A 211 -23.46 -2.81 -18.38
C GLN A 211 -24.86 -2.96 -17.76
N ARG A 212 -25.00 -3.78 -16.71
CA ARG A 212 -26.26 -3.91 -15.97
C ARG A 212 -26.70 -2.60 -15.35
N ARG A 213 -25.78 -1.83 -14.75
CA ARG A 213 -26.09 -0.50 -14.19
C ARG A 213 -26.56 0.47 -15.27
N ARG A 214 -25.90 0.49 -16.43
CA ARG A 214 -26.34 1.34 -17.56
C ARG A 214 -27.72 0.94 -18.08
N GLN A 215 -28.05 -0.36 -18.10
CA GLN A 215 -29.37 -0.82 -18.47
C GLN A 215 -30.44 -0.43 -17.45
N THR A 216 -30.15 -0.52 -16.14
CA THR A 216 -31.10 -0.07 -15.10
C THR A 216 -31.34 1.43 -15.16
N ASP A 217 -30.27 2.23 -15.33
CA ASP A 217 -30.37 3.69 -15.42
C ASP A 217 -31.17 4.12 -16.66
N ALA A 218 -31.02 3.40 -17.78
CA ALA A 218 -31.78 3.67 -19.01
C ALA A 218 -33.28 3.34 -18.83
N LEU A 219 -33.62 2.23 -18.19
CA LEU A 219 -35.01 1.86 -17.91
C LEU A 219 -35.68 2.82 -16.92
N GLU A 220 -34.94 3.31 -15.92
CA GLU A 220 -35.43 4.32 -14.97
C GLU A 220 -35.70 5.66 -15.67
N ALA A 221 -34.79 6.08 -16.56
CA ALA A 221 -35.00 7.29 -17.38
C ALA A 221 -36.21 7.17 -18.34
N GLU A 222 -36.45 5.99 -18.93
CA GLU A 222 -37.64 5.74 -19.75
C GLU A 222 -38.94 5.75 -18.93
N ALA A 223 -38.91 5.23 -17.70
CA ALA A 223 -40.06 5.26 -16.80
C ALA A 223 -40.41 6.70 -16.37
N GLU A 224 -39.40 7.52 -16.02
CA GLU A 224 -39.60 8.94 -15.68
C GLU A 224 -40.13 9.75 -16.87
N ALA A 225 -39.68 9.45 -18.09
CA ALA A 225 -40.17 10.11 -19.30
C ALA A 225 -41.64 9.77 -19.60
N GLY A 226 -42.10 8.55 -19.27
CA GLY A 226 -43.46 8.10 -19.51
C GLY A 226 -44.52 8.69 -18.55
N GLU A 227 -44.17 9.02 -17.31
CA GLU A 227 -45.11 9.59 -16.34
C GLU A 227 -45.45 11.08 -16.61
N GLY A 228 -44.66 11.76 -17.45
CA GLY A 228 -44.85 13.18 -17.78
C GLY A 228 -46.01 13.50 -18.74
N GLU A 229 -46.48 12.55 -19.54
CA GLU A 229 -47.51 12.82 -20.57
C GLU A 229 -48.97 12.65 -20.09
N GLY A 230 -49.21 12.09 -18.90
CA GLY A 230 -50.57 11.78 -18.41
C GLY A 230 -51.25 12.86 -17.55
N GLY A 231 -50.53 13.91 -17.13
CA GLY A 231 -50.92 14.77 -15.99
C GLY A 231 -51.64 16.08 -16.29
N ALA A 232 -52.05 16.35 -17.53
CA ALA A 232 -52.67 17.64 -17.93
C ALA A 232 -54.22 17.62 -17.98
N ALA A 233 -54.88 16.76 -17.19
CA ALA A 233 -56.34 16.78 -17.07
C ALA A 233 -56.80 17.81 -16.02
N GLY A 234 -56.96 19.05 -16.48
CA GLY A 234 -57.95 20.05 -16.06
C GLY A 234 -58.28 20.19 -14.56
N LYS A 235 -57.50 21.01 -13.84
CA LYS A 235 -58.02 21.70 -12.64
C LYS A 235 -58.59 23.06 -13.04
N GLN A 236 -59.92 23.14 -13.10
CA GLN A 236 -60.64 24.41 -13.25
C GLN A 236 -60.41 25.29 -12.00
N PRO A 237 -60.17 26.60 -12.16
CA PRO A 237 -59.93 27.50 -11.05
C PRO A 237 -61.24 27.82 -10.34
N LEU A 238 -61.29 27.50 -9.04
CA LEU A 238 -62.38 27.89 -8.14
C LEU A 238 -62.31 29.39 -7.87
N GLU A 239 -63.29 30.09 -8.41
CA GLU A 239 -63.59 31.51 -8.24
C GLU A 239 -63.87 31.81 -6.76
N LYS A 240 -62.99 32.57 -6.12
CA LYS A 240 -63.18 33.05 -4.75
C LYS A 240 -64.08 34.28 -4.78
N LYS A 241 -65.18 34.19 -4.04
CA LYS A 241 -66.18 35.23 -3.84
C LYS A 241 -65.81 36.01 -2.59
N ASP A 242 -65.59 37.32 -2.74
CA ASP A 242 -65.28 38.26 -1.67
C ASP A 242 -66.58 38.74 -1.00
N ASP A 243 -66.57 38.78 0.34
CA ASP A 243 -67.48 39.53 1.21
C ASP A 243 -66.65 40.33 2.23
#